data_AF-A0AAV0WJ57-F1
#
_entry.id   AF-A0AAV0WJ57-F1
#
_cell.length_a   1.000
_cell.length_b   1.000
_cell.length_c   1.000
_cell.angle_alpha   90.00
_cell.angle_beta   90.00
_cell.angle_gamma   90.00
#
_symmetry.space_group_name_H-M   'P 1'
#
loop_
_entity.id
_entity.type
_entity.pdbx_description
1 polymer ?
#
loop_
_entity_poly.entity_id
_entity_poly.type
_entity_poly.pdbx_seq_one_letter_code
_entity_poly.pdbx_strand_id
1 'polypeptide(L)'
;MYRQILISQRARQYQHILWRDSPSKSLCEYELCTVTYGVSVSPYQAIRVLHQLEVDNGQQYIPPQKIYCLLKPMSMMLSLAPSLFQN
;
A
#
# COMPACT_ATOMS: atom_id res chain seq x y z
N MET A 1 5.35 5.22 -2.89
CA MET A 1 5.08 3.84 -3.33
C MET A 1 3.61 3.46 -3.17
N TYR A 2 3.09 3.16 -1.98
CA TYR A 2 1.68 2.75 -1.81
C TYR A 2 0.65 3.77 -2.34
N ARG A 3 0.84 5.07 -2.08
CA ARG A 3 -0.02 6.15 -2.57
C ARG A 3 -0.03 6.33 -4.10
N GLN A 4 0.86 5.66 -4.83
CA GLN A 4 0.90 5.66 -6.30
C GLN A 4 0.11 4.49 -6.89
N ILE A 5 -0.43 3.60 -6.04
CA ILE A 5 -1.20 2.44 -6.45
C ILE A 5 -2.67 2.75 -6.21
N LEU A 6 -3.43 2.90 -7.29
CA LEU A 6 -4.87 3.12 -7.23
C LEU A 6 -5.60 1.82 -6.87
N ILE A 7 -6.56 1.94 -5.97
CA ILE A 7 -7.47 0.86 -5.59
C ILE A 7 -8.63 0.84 -6.58
N SER A 8 -9.11 -0.36 -6.90
CA SER A 8 -10.27 -0.55 -7.76
C SER A 8 -11.51 0.10 -7.14
N GLN A 9 -12.37 0.70 -7.96
CA GLN A 9 -13.55 1.42 -7.49
C GLN A 9 -14.42 0.58 -6.53
N ARG A 10 -14.56 -0.72 -6.81
CA ARG A 10 -15.33 -1.67 -5.99
C ARG A 10 -14.73 -1.93 -4.61
N ALA A 11 -13.43 -1.74 -4.45
CA ALA A 11 -12.74 -1.99 -3.18
C ALA A 11 -12.56 -0.72 -2.33
N ARG A 12 -12.74 0.48 -2.90
CA ARG A 12 -12.61 1.75 -2.17
C ARG A 12 -13.66 1.92 -1.08
N GLN A 13 -14.86 1.37 -1.29
CA GLN A 13 -15.93 1.38 -0.29
C GLN A 13 -15.54 0.75 1.06
N TYR A 14 -14.49 -0.08 1.09
CA TYR A 14 -13.97 -0.71 2.31
C TYR A 14 -12.82 0.09 2.96
N GLN A 15 -12.44 1.23 2.41
CA GLN A 15 -11.40 2.10 2.95
C GLN A 15 -11.91 3.51 3.19
N HIS A 16 -12.62 3.67 4.29
CA HIS A 16 -13.10 4.97 4.77
C HIS A 16 -12.35 5.39 6.02
N ILE A 17 -12.07 6.69 6.12
CA ILE A 17 -11.56 7.32 7.34
C ILE A 17 -12.52 8.41 7.80
N LEU A 18 -12.73 8.45 9.11
CA LEU A 18 -13.46 9.52 9.75
C LEU A 18 -12.43 10.50 10.33
N TRP A 19 -12.50 11.76 9.91
CA TRP A 19 -11.61 12.81 10.37
C TRP A 19 -12.38 14.03 10.84
N ARG A 20 -11.83 14.70 11.85
CA ARG A 20 -12.39 15.93 12.42
C ARG A 20 -11.26 16.72 13.09
N ASP A 21 -11.17 18.02 12.78
CA ASP A 21 -10.13 18.89 13.35
C ASP A 21 -10.39 19.27 14.82
N SER A 22 -11.65 19.43 15.21
CA SER A 22 -12.03 19.81 16.58
C SER A 22 -13.35 19.15 16.97
N PRO A 23 -13.56 18.77 18.25
CA PRO A 23 -14.76 18.05 18.69
C PRO A 23 -16.08 18.74 18.34
N SER A 24 -16.05 20.08 18.22
CA SER A 24 -17.18 20.95 17.88
C SER A 24 -17.54 20.98 16.39
N LYS A 25 -16.64 20.59 15.48
CA LYS A 25 -16.92 20.51 14.04
C LYS A 25 -17.65 19.20 13.70
N SER A 26 -18.33 19.17 12.56
CA SER A 26 -18.93 17.94 12.04
C SER A 26 -17.87 16.88 11.74
N LEU A 27 -18.25 15.59 11.84
CA LEU A 27 -17.39 14.50 11.42
C LEU A 27 -17.37 14.48 9.89
N CYS A 28 -16.18 14.44 9.30
CA CYS A 28 -16.03 14.28 7.85
C CYS A 28 -15.63 12.84 7.55
N GLU A 29 -16.25 12.26 6.53
CA GLU A 29 -15.89 10.95 6.00
C GLU A 29 -15.11 11.12 4.70
N TYR A 30 -14.01 10.38 4.57
CA TYR A 30 -13.18 10.37 3.37
C TYR A 30 -12.97 8.95 2.88
N GLU A 31 -13.18 8.73 1.58
CA GLU A 31 -12.86 7.49 0.91
C GLU A 31 -11.40 7.52 0.42
N LEU A 32 -10.64 6.47 0.70
CA LEU A 32 -9.25 6.34 0.29
C LEU A 32 -9.17 5.67 -1.09
N CYS A 33 -8.62 6.40 -2.06
CA CYS A 33 -8.50 5.91 -3.43
C CYS A 33 -7.23 5.07 -3.71
N THR A 34 -6.27 5.10 -2.80
CA THR A 34 -4.93 4.51 -3.01
C THR A 34 -4.56 3.58 -1.88
N VAL A 35 -3.68 2.62 -2.17
CA VAL A 35 -3.14 1.73 -1.13
C VAL A 35 -2.53 2.56 0.00
N THR A 36 -2.97 2.30 1.23
CA THR A 36 -2.55 3.00 2.44
C THR A 36 -1.69 2.12 3.33
N TYR A 37 -1.02 2.74 4.30
CA TYR A 37 -0.28 2.02 5.32
C TYR A 37 -1.25 1.39 6.33
N GLY A 38 -0.86 0.27 6.95
CA GLY A 38 -1.65 -0.38 8.00
C GLY A 38 -2.74 -1.35 7.51
N VAL A 39 -2.92 -1.52 6.20
CA VAL A 39 -3.75 -2.61 5.65
C VAL A 39 -2.86 -3.82 5.37
N SER A 40 -3.28 -5.00 5.84
CA SER A 40 -2.50 -6.26 5.73
C SER A 40 -2.12 -6.61 4.29
N VAL A 41 -2.97 -6.25 3.32
CA VAL A 41 -2.80 -6.56 1.90
C VAL A 41 -1.90 -5.55 1.17
N SER A 42 -1.65 -4.37 1.77
CA SER A 42 -0.82 -3.33 1.17
C SER A 42 0.57 -3.81 0.71
N PRO A 43 1.40 -4.46 1.56
CA PRO A 43 2.73 -4.90 1.14
C PRO A 43 2.70 -5.86 -0.04
N TYR A 44 1.73 -6.78 -0.06
CA TYR A 44 1.55 -7.71 -1.16
C TYR A 44 1.24 -7.00 -2.48
N GLN A 45 0.31 -6.03 -2.48
CA GLN A 45 -0.06 -5.28 -3.68
C GLN A 45 1.12 -4.48 -4.23
N ALA A 46 1.89 -3.87 -3.33
CA ALA A 46 3.04 -3.08 -3.69
C ALA A 46 4.20 -3.91 -4.27
N ILE A 47 4.51 -5.08 -3.70
CA ILE A 47 5.50 -6.00 -4.28
C ILE A 47 5.09 -6.41 -5.69
N ARG A 48 3.82 -6.75 -5.92
CA ARG A 48 3.31 -7.11 -7.25
C ARG A 48 3.46 -5.97 -8.26
N VAL A 49 3.15 -4.74 -7.85
CA VAL A 49 3.33 -3.57 -8.73
C VAL A 49 4.81 -3.36 -9.06
N LEU A 50 5.73 -3.55 -8.11
CA LEU A 50 7.16 -3.44 -8.37
C LEU A 50 7.65 -4.49 -9.38
N HIS A 51 7.20 -5.74 -9.27
CA HIS A 51 7.50 -6.77 -10.26
C HIS A 51 6.92 -6.45 -11.63
N GLN A 52 5.69 -5.94 -11.69
CA GLN A 52 5.09 -5.53 -12.96
C GLN A 52 5.87 -4.37 -13.60
N LEU A 53 6.30 -3.38 -12.81
CA LEU A 53 7.12 -2.28 -13.29
C LEU A 53 8.48 -2.74 -13.85
N GLU A 54 9.08 -3.78 -13.25
CA GLU A 54 10.29 -4.42 -13.75
C GLU A 54 10.04 -5.12 -15.09
N VAL A 55 8.91 -5.80 -15.27
CA VAL A 55 8.55 -6.41 -16.56
C VAL A 55 8.32 -5.33 -17.62
N ASP A 56 7.58 -4.29 -17.27
CA ASP A 56 7.16 -3.25 -18.21
C ASP A 56 8.33 -2.33 -18.64
N ASN A 57 9.25 -2.03 -17.71
CA ASN A 57 10.31 -1.04 -17.92
C ASN A 57 11.73 -1.59 -17.68
N GLY A 58 11.91 -2.87 -17.40
CA GLY A 58 13.20 -3.46 -17.00
C GLY A 58 14.30 -3.36 -18.05
N GLN A 59 13.95 -3.16 -19.32
CA GLN A 59 14.92 -2.88 -20.39
C GLN A 59 15.46 -1.44 -20.34
N GLN A 60 14.72 -0.52 -19.72
CA GLN A 60 15.03 0.91 -19.65
C GLN A 60 15.74 1.31 -18.35
N TYR A 61 15.71 0.45 -17.33
CA TYR A 61 16.34 0.67 -16.02
C TYR A 61 17.52 -0.29 -15.77
N ILE A 62 18.70 0.28 -15.54
CA ILE A 62 19.95 -0.44 -15.18
C ILE A 62 19.91 -0.84 -13.68
N PRO A 63 20.58 -1.93 -13.26
CA PRO A 63 20.19 -3.34 -13.25
C PRO A 63 19.13 -3.66 -12.15
N PRO A 64 18.59 -4.91 -12.06
CA PRO A 64 17.56 -5.33 -11.09
C PRO A 64 17.85 -5.00 -9.61
N GLN A 65 19.12 -4.75 -9.26
CA GLN A 65 19.57 -4.44 -7.90
C GLN A 65 18.81 -3.28 -7.24
N LYS A 66 18.41 -2.25 -7.99
CA LYS A 66 17.71 -1.07 -7.44
C LYS A 66 16.26 -1.40 -7.01
N ILE A 67 15.61 -2.33 -7.72
CA ILE A 67 14.25 -2.81 -7.42
C ILE A 67 14.31 -3.80 -6.24
N TYR A 68 15.30 -4.69 -6.22
CA TYR A 68 15.53 -5.61 -5.10
C TYR A 68 15.80 -4.89 -3.78
N CYS A 69 16.49 -3.74 -3.79
CA CYS A 69 16.67 -2.91 -2.59
C CYS A 69 15.34 -2.37 -2.03
N LEU A 70 14.32 -2.13 -2.88
CA LEU A 70 12.99 -1.69 -2.45
C LEU A 70 12.13 -2.86 -1.94
N LEU A 71 12.38 -4.08 -2.42
CA LEU A 71 11.65 -5.29 -2.04
C LEU A 71 12.10 -5.85 -0.66
N LYS A 72 13.39 -5.74 -0.31
CA LYS A 72 13.96 -6.28 0.95
C LYS A 72 13.22 -5.86 2.23
N PRO A 73 12.91 -4.57 2.47
CA PRO A 73 12.22 -4.17 3.70
C PRO A 73 10.74 -4.61 3.76
N MET A 74 10.07 -4.75 2.62
CA MET A 74 8.64 -5.10 2.58
C MET A 74 8.34 -6.58 2.76
N SER A 75 9.25 -7.47 2.31
CA SER A 75 9.14 -8.91 2.59
C SER A 75 9.23 -9.21 4.09
N MET A 76 10.05 -8.45 4.83
CA MET A 76 10.17 -8.55 6.30
C MET A 76 8.89 -8.09 7.04
N MET A 77 8.10 -7.18 6.48
CA MET A 77 6.79 -6.81 7.04
C MET A 77 5.76 -7.94 6.92
N LEU A 78 5.81 -8.70 5.82
CA LEU A 78 4.89 -9.82 5.59
C LEU A 78 5.18 -11.01 6.51
N SER A 79 6.44 -11.25 6.89
CA SER A 79 6.79 -12.32 7.85
C SER A 79 6.43 -11.99 9.30
N LEU A 80 6.24 -10.70 9.63
CA LEU A 80 5.81 -10.21 10.96
C LEU A 80 4.30 -9.94 11.05
N ALA A 81 3.56 -9.99 9.95
CA ALA A 81 2.12 -9.76 9.95
C ALA A 81 1.30 -10.77 10.79
N PRO A 82 1.67 -12.07 10.92
CA PRO A 82 0.89 -13.02 11.73
C PRO A 82 0.89 -12.70 13.23
N SER A 83 1.91 -12.00 13.75
CA SER A 83 2.03 -11.67 15.18
C SER A 83 1.32 -10.38 15.58
N LEU A 84 0.79 -9.59 14.63
CA LEU A 84 0.07 -8.34 14.91
C LEU A 84 -1.46 -8.48 14.88
N PHE A 85 -1.98 -9.67 14.56
CA PHE A 85 -3.42 -9.99 14.53
C PHE A 85 -3.84 -11.05 15.57
N GLN A 86 -3.00 -11.29 16.59
CA GLN A 86 -3.40 -12.00 17.82
C GLN A 86 -3.69 -10.98 18.92
N ASN A 87 -4.88 -10.38 18.89
CA ASN A 87 -5.55 -9.79 20.04
C ASN A 87 -7.06 -9.78 19.78
#